data_AF-A0A8T3M2A3-F1
#
_entry.id   AF-A0A8T3M2A3-F1
#
_cell.length_a   1.000
_cell.length_b   1.000
_cell.length_c   1.000
_cell.angle_alpha   90.00
_cell.angle_beta   90.00
_cell.angle_gamma   90.00
#
_symmetry.space_group_name_H-M   'P 1'
#
loop_
_entity.id
_entity.type
_entity.pdbx_description
1 polymer ?
#
loop_
_entity_poly.entity_id
_entity_poly.type
_entity_poly.pdbx_seq_one_letter_code
_entity_poly.pdbx_strand_id
1 'polypeptide(L)'
;IVLAGPAPDCIEQLDELAGPWRHALSPDAVITDVASTKEAIVLRATALGLRFVGGHPMAGRETSGYAASSADLFAECPWVIVPTADAAAVGRVEALATACGAHPVRLGAAAHDRAVAGISHLPLVVGAALVEAVAGDGSAGTSADWPTAALLAATGWRDTTRLARGDVTMGAGIIATNAPAIAGRVRDLVAALDGWIAELERPGGPDPGEIAERLRTARDRLEAMPR
;
A
#
# COMPACT_ATOMS: atom_id res chain seq x y z
N ILE A 1 16.93 -1.02 -16.12
CA ILE A 1 15.68 -0.26 -16.40
C ILE A 1 14.90 -0.21 -15.10
N VAL A 2 14.44 0.97 -14.68
CA VAL A 2 13.61 1.15 -13.48
C VAL A 2 12.24 1.63 -13.94
N LEU A 3 11.19 0.86 -13.66
CA LEU A 3 9.81 1.25 -13.91
C LEU A 3 9.28 2.00 -12.68
N ALA A 4 8.89 3.26 -12.86
CA ALA A 4 8.56 4.18 -11.77
C ALA A 4 7.19 4.85 -11.94
N GLY A 5 6.20 4.08 -12.38
CA GLY A 5 4.80 4.47 -12.45
C GLY A 5 3.93 3.71 -11.45
N PRO A 6 2.61 3.96 -11.46
CA PRO A 6 1.62 3.09 -10.84
C PRO A 6 1.79 1.63 -11.27
N ALA A 7 1.33 0.69 -10.42
CA ALA A 7 1.49 -0.74 -10.69
C ALA A 7 0.90 -1.20 -12.04
N PRO A 8 -0.33 -0.80 -12.43
CA PRO A 8 -0.88 -1.13 -13.75
C PRO A 8 0.01 -0.65 -14.90
N ASP A 9 0.44 0.62 -14.86
CA ASP A 9 1.30 1.21 -15.89
C ASP A 9 2.64 0.48 -16.00
N CYS A 10 3.25 0.09 -14.87
CA CYS A 10 4.48 -0.69 -14.88
C CYS A 10 4.27 -2.07 -15.53
N ILE A 11 3.11 -2.69 -15.33
CA ILE A 11 2.76 -3.98 -15.95
C ILE A 11 2.62 -3.82 -17.47
N GLU A 12 1.96 -2.75 -17.93
CA GLU A 12 1.86 -2.43 -19.37
C GLU A 12 3.23 -2.15 -19.99
N GLN A 13 4.10 -1.41 -19.28
CA GLN A 13 5.46 -1.15 -19.72
C GLN A 13 6.29 -2.43 -19.90
N LEU A 14 6.06 -3.48 -19.10
CA LEU A 14 6.73 -4.77 -19.34
C LEU A 14 6.34 -5.37 -20.70
N ASP A 15 5.10 -5.19 -21.14
CA ASP A 15 4.64 -5.67 -22.44
C ASP A 15 5.31 -4.91 -23.58
N GLU A 16 5.49 -3.60 -23.42
CA GLU A 16 6.22 -2.79 -24.39
C GLU A 16 7.70 -3.21 -24.47
N LEU A 17 8.33 -3.48 -23.32
CA LEU A 17 9.72 -3.95 -23.24
C LEU A 17 9.92 -5.34 -23.84
N ALA A 18 8.95 -6.24 -23.65
CA ALA A 18 8.96 -7.58 -24.23
C ALA A 18 8.50 -7.62 -25.69
N GLY A 19 7.81 -6.60 -26.17
CA GLY A 19 7.32 -6.48 -27.53
C GLY A 19 8.17 -5.52 -28.38
N PRO A 20 7.65 -4.33 -28.73
CA PRO A 20 8.28 -3.42 -29.68
C PRO A 20 9.71 -3.01 -29.30
N TRP A 21 10.01 -2.90 -28.00
CA TRP A 21 11.33 -2.48 -27.54
C TRP A 21 12.31 -3.62 -27.29
N ARG A 22 11.91 -4.89 -27.49
CA ARG A 22 12.74 -6.04 -27.14
C ARG A 22 14.11 -6.03 -27.81
N HIS A 23 14.19 -5.59 -29.06
CA HIS A 23 15.44 -5.51 -29.81
C HIS A 23 16.36 -4.38 -29.36
N ALA A 24 15.82 -3.37 -28.65
CA ALA A 24 16.61 -2.29 -28.06
C ALA A 24 17.17 -2.65 -26.68
N LEU A 25 16.73 -3.76 -26.09
CA LEU A 25 17.24 -4.23 -24.81
C LEU A 25 18.58 -4.94 -24.96
N SER A 26 19.53 -4.57 -24.11
CA SER A 26 20.73 -5.39 -23.90
C SER A 26 20.32 -6.79 -23.43
N PRO A 27 20.97 -7.86 -23.90
CA PRO A 27 20.75 -9.22 -23.39
C PRO A 27 20.94 -9.34 -21.87
N ASP A 28 21.79 -8.47 -21.29
CA ASP A 28 22.10 -8.43 -19.86
C ASP A 28 21.28 -7.38 -19.09
N ALA A 29 20.28 -6.77 -19.74
CA ALA A 29 19.45 -5.74 -19.12
C ALA A 29 18.72 -6.30 -17.89
N VAL A 30 18.95 -5.68 -16.74
CA VAL A 30 18.17 -5.94 -15.52
C VAL A 30 17.02 -4.94 -15.47
N ILE A 31 15.81 -5.46 -15.28
CA ILE A 31 14.60 -4.67 -15.12
C ILE A 31 14.17 -4.75 -13.66
N THR A 32 13.83 -3.61 -13.08
CA THR A 32 13.25 -3.51 -11.75
C THR A 32 12.16 -2.46 -11.77
N ASP A 33 11.38 -2.40 -10.70
CA ASP A 33 10.29 -1.46 -10.54
C ASP A 33 10.30 -0.85 -9.13
N VAL A 34 9.40 0.11 -8.89
CA VAL A 34 9.14 0.68 -7.57
C VAL A 34 7.66 0.62 -7.19
N ALA A 35 6.85 -0.20 -7.88
CA ALA A 35 5.40 -0.24 -7.67
C ALA A 35 5.02 -0.82 -6.31
N SER A 36 3.84 -0.45 -5.81
CA SER A 36 3.40 -0.80 -4.46
C SER A 36 2.91 -2.24 -4.27
N THR A 37 2.77 -3.02 -5.35
CA THR A 37 2.26 -4.40 -5.36
C THR A 37 3.15 -5.27 -6.24
N LYS A 38 3.40 -6.52 -5.84
CA LYS A 38 4.48 -7.35 -6.43
C LYS A 38 3.98 -8.59 -7.16
N GLU A 39 2.90 -9.23 -6.74
CA GLU A 39 2.47 -10.51 -7.34
C GLU A 39 2.16 -10.35 -8.83
N ALA A 40 1.35 -9.37 -9.20
CA ALA A 40 0.91 -9.15 -10.58
C ALA A 40 2.09 -8.83 -11.52
N ILE A 41 2.98 -7.91 -11.13
CA ILE A 41 4.11 -7.49 -11.96
C ILE A 41 5.16 -8.59 -12.09
N VAL A 42 5.45 -9.33 -11.01
CA VAL A 42 6.38 -10.47 -11.04
C VAL A 42 5.84 -11.58 -11.93
N LEU A 43 4.55 -11.91 -11.81
CA LEU A 43 3.90 -12.92 -12.64
C LEU A 43 3.99 -12.53 -14.12
N ARG A 44 3.69 -11.27 -14.45
CA ARG A 44 3.75 -10.79 -15.82
C ARG A 44 5.17 -10.82 -16.38
N ALA A 45 6.15 -10.29 -15.64
CA ALA A 45 7.55 -10.29 -16.07
C ALA A 45 8.08 -11.71 -16.32
N THR A 46 7.70 -12.65 -15.45
CA THR A 46 8.06 -14.07 -15.58
C THR A 46 7.47 -14.68 -16.85
N ALA A 47 6.18 -14.42 -17.12
CA ALA A 47 5.51 -14.92 -18.33
C ALA A 47 6.14 -14.38 -19.63
N LEU A 48 6.71 -13.19 -19.59
CA LEU A 48 7.41 -12.56 -20.71
C LEU A 48 8.88 -12.98 -20.84
N GLY A 49 9.40 -13.77 -19.89
CA GLY A 49 10.81 -14.18 -19.86
C GLY A 49 11.79 -13.03 -19.68
N LEU A 50 11.35 -11.96 -19.00
CA LEU A 50 12.19 -10.80 -18.72
C LEU A 50 13.10 -11.04 -17.51
N ARG A 51 14.34 -10.53 -17.56
CA ARG A 51 15.28 -10.56 -16.45
C ARG A 51 14.91 -9.50 -15.40
N PHE A 52 13.89 -9.82 -14.61
CA PHE A 52 13.20 -8.89 -13.72
C PHE A 52 13.44 -9.19 -12.24
N VAL A 53 13.65 -8.14 -11.44
CA VAL A 53 13.74 -8.18 -9.98
C VAL A 53 12.78 -7.14 -9.43
N GLY A 54 11.71 -7.58 -8.75
CA GLY A 54 10.71 -6.65 -8.20
C GLY A 54 11.29 -5.78 -7.10
N GLY A 55 10.96 -4.49 -7.10
CA GLY A 55 11.43 -3.51 -6.10
C GLY A 55 10.27 -2.70 -5.51
N HIS A 56 10.27 -2.45 -4.22
CA HIS A 56 9.33 -1.51 -3.60
C HIS A 56 10.01 -0.75 -2.46
N PRO A 57 10.46 0.50 -2.70
CA PRO A 57 10.87 1.37 -1.61
C PRO A 57 9.65 1.66 -0.75
N MET A 58 9.73 1.39 0.56
CA MET A 58 8.70 1.75 1.54
C MET A 58 8.79 3.24 1.88
N ALA A 59 8.76 4.06 0.83
CA ALA A 59 8.87 5.50 0.87
C ALA A 59 7.72 6.09 0.05
N GLY A 60 7.09 7.13 0.57
CA GLY A 60 5.98 7.77 -0.11
C GLY A 60 5.59 9.07 0.56
N ARG A 61 5.09 10.00 -0.25
CA ARG A 61 4.45 11.24 0.18
C ARG A 61 3.06 11.29 -0.43
N GLU A 62 2.18 12.10 0.15
CA GLU A 62 0.83 12.34 -0.39
C GLU A 62 0.84 13.12 -1.71
N THR A 63 2.00 13.67 -2.09
CA THR A 63 2.20 14.48 -3.29
C THR A 63 2.90 13.69 -4.40
N SER A 64 2.39 13.80 -5.63
CA SER A 64 2.90 13.10 -6.81
C SER A 64 3.56 14.05 -7.82
N GLY A 65 4.30 13.49 -8.78
CA GLY A 65 4.89 14.21 -9.91
C GLY A 65 6.34 14.69 -9.69
N TYR A 66 6.98 15.17 -10.76
CA TYR A 66 8.40 15.55 -10.75
C TYR A 66 8.73 16.62 -9.69
N ALA A 67 7.84 17.59 -9.49
CA ALA A 67 8.02 18.65 -8.48
C ALA A 67 8.02 18.13 -7.04
N ALA A 68 7.51 16.92 -6.79
CA ALA A 68 7.52 16.27 -5.48
C ALA A 68 8.76 15.37 -5.27
N SER A 69 9.67 15.28 -6.25
CA SER A 69 10.89 14.48 -6.15
C SER A 69 11.85 15.05 -5.10
N SER A 70 12.53 14.14 -4.39
CA SER A 70 13.51 14.50 -3.35
C SER A 70 14.68 13.52 -3.42
N ALA A 71 15.90 14.04 -3.30
CA ALA A 71 17.12 13.23 -3.38
C ALA A 71 17.29 12.27 -2.19
N ASP A 72 16.65 12.59 -1.07
CA ASP A 72 16.66 11.85 0.19
C ASP A 72 15.37 11.04 0.42
N LEU A 73 14.50 10.91 -0.59
CA LEU A 73 13.19 10.27 -0.45
C LEU A 73 13.26 8.84 0.13
N PHE A 74 14.32 8.11 -0.20
CA PHE A 74 14.49 6.70 0.17
C PHE A 74 15.42 6.49 1.37
N ALA A 75 15.98 7.57 1.94
CA ALA A 75 16.95 7.48 3.01
C ALA A 75 16.37 6.76 4.23
N GLU A 76 17.11 5.79 4.76
CA GLU A 76 16.76 4.97 5.94
C GLU A 76 15.44 4.19 5.82
N CYS A 77 14.81 4.15 4.65
CA CYS A 77 13.59 3.39 4.43
C CYS A 77 13.91 1.94 4.01
N PRO A 78 13.11 0.95 4.42
CA PRO A 78 13.18 -0.38 3.83
C PRO A 78 12.92 -0.33 2.32
N TRP A 79 13.68 -1.07 1.54
CA TRP A 79 13.42 -1.29 0.12
C TRP A 79 13.25 -2.78 -0.14
N VAL A 80 12.02 -3.20 -0.40
CA VAL A 80 11.71 -4.60 -0.62
C VAL A 80 12.26 -5.05 -1.97
N ILE A 81 13.03 -6.14 -1.96
CA ILE A 81 13.58 -6.79 -3.15
C ILE A 81 12.93 -8.16 -3.29
N VAL A 82 12.26 -8.41 -4.43
CA VAL A 82 11.69 -9.71 -4.76
C VAL A 82 12.67 -10.47 -5.66
N PRO A 83 13.35 -11.52 -5.16
CA PRO A 83 14.45 -12.16 -5.87
C PRO A 83 13.94 -13.15 -6.94
N THR A 84 13.45 -12.63 -8.07
CA THR A 84 12.85 -13.42 -9.16
C THR A 84 13.79 -13.73 -10.32
N ALA A 85 15.01 -13.19 -10.30
CA ALA A 85 16.05 -13.44 -11.30
C ALA A 85 17.33 -14.01 -10.65
N ASP A 86 18.39 -14.16 -11.45
CA ASP A 86 19.68 -14.64 -10.99
C ASP A 86 20.31 -13.71 -9.92
N ALA A 87 21.24 -14.27 -9.13
CA ALA A 87 21.87 -13.58 -8.02
C ALA A 87 22.59 -12.28 -8.42
N ALA A 88 23.14 -12.21 -9.65
CA ALA A 88 23.80 -10.99 -10.12
C ALA A 88 22.77 -9.88 -10.40
N ALA A 89 21.61 -10.21 -10.95
CA ALA A 89 20.52 -9.24 -11.12
C ALA A 89 20.00 -8.72 -9.77
N VAL A 90 19.77 -9.63 -8.81
CA VAL A 90 19.33 -9.27 -7.45
C VAL A 90 20.35 -8.35 -6.78
N GLY A 91 21.64 -8.70 -6.81
CA GLY A 91 22.70 -7.89 -6.23
C GLY A 91 22.81 -6.49 -6.85
N ARG A 92 22.51 -6.34 -8.15
CA ARG A 92 22.47 -5.00 -8.79
C ARG A 92 21.34 -4.13 -8.27
N VAL A 93 20.16 -4.70 -8.02
CA VAL A 93 19.03 -3.94 -7.46
C VAL A 93 19.24 -3.62 -5.98
N GLU A 94 19.85 -4.52 -5.22
CA GLU A 94 20.26 -4.25 -3.83
C GLU A 94 21.30 -3.12 -3.74
N ALA A 95 22.28 -3.12 -4.64
CA ALA A 95 23.26 -2.04 -4.75
C ALA A 95 22.61 -0.72 -5.13
N LEU A 96 21.61 -0.72 -6.03
CA LEU A 96 20.82 0.46 -6.37
C LEU A 96 20.08 1.00 -5.14
N ALA A 97 19.35 0.16 -4.41
CA ALA A 97 18.62 0.56 -3.22
C ALA A 97 19.57 1.14 -2.14
N THR A 98 20.71 0.49 -1.91
CA THR A 98 21.74 0.97 -0.97
C THR A 98 22.33 2.31 -1.42
N ALA A 99 22.60 2.49 -2.72
CA ALA A 99 23.11 3.75 -3.27
C ALA A 99 22.09 4.90 -3.14
N CYS A 100 20.81 4.59 -3.06
CA CYS A 100 19.73 5.54 -2.75
C CYS A 100 19.57 5.81 -1.23
N GLY A 101 20.40 5.21 -0.37
CA GLY A 101 20.34 5.36 1.09
C GLY A 101 19.27 4.49 1.77
N ALA A 102 18.67 3.55 1.06
CA ALA A 102 17.65 2.65 1.59
C ALA A 102 18.25 1.35 2.13
N HIS A 103 17.46 0.60 2.91
CA HIS A 103 17.82 -0.69 3.49
C HIS A 103 17.18 -1.84 2.70
N PRO A 104 17.91 -2.61 1.88
CA PRO A 104 17.33 -3.69 1.09
C PRO A 104 16.78 -4.82 1.98
N VAL A 105 15.56 -5.26 1.70
CA VAL A 105 14.90 -6.37 2.41
C VAL A 105 14.40 -7.39 1.39
N ARG A 106 14.97 -8.60 1.40
CA ARG A 106 14.48 -9.67 0.52
C ARG A 106 13.16 -10.23 1.03
N LEU A 107 12.14 -10.23 0.18
CA LEU A 107 10.81 -10.76 0.51
C LEU A 107 10.14 -11.35 -0.73
N GLY A 108 9.40 -12.46 -0.57
CA GLY A 108 8.62 -13.02 -1.67
C GLY A 108 7.41 -12.15 -2.03
N ALA A 109 7.02 -12.10 -3.30
CA ALA A 109 5.94 -11.24 -3.79
C ALA A 109 4.63 -11.40 -2.99
N ALA A 110 4.19 -12.64 -2.75
CA ALA A 110 2.96 -12.88 -2.01
C ALA A 110 3.06 -12.54 -0.51
N ALA A 111 4.25 -12.69 0.09
CA ALA A 111 4.47 -12.28 1.47
C ALA A 111 4.46 -10.75 1.59
N HIS A 112 5.07 -10.07 0.63
CA HIS A 112 5.01 -8.62 0.49
C HIS A 112 3.57 -8.13 0.37
N ASP A 113 2.81 -8.61 -0.61
CA ASP A 113 1.46 -8.11 -0.92
C ASP A 113 0.49 -8.34 0.24
N ARG A 114 0.60 -9.47 0.96
CA ARG A 114 -0.15 -9.70 2.20
C ARG A 114 0.23 -8.75 3.33
N ALA A 115 1.50 -8.36 3.44
CA ALA A 115 1.97 -7.44 4.47
C ALA A 115 1.47 -6.01 4.18
N VAL A 116 1.73 -5.48 2.98
CA VAL A 116 1.31 -4.13 2.59
C VAL A 116 -0.21 -3.99 2.49
N ALA A 117 -0.95 -5.09 2.22
CA ALA A 117 -2.40 -5.09 2.31
C ALA A 117 -2.89 -4.68 3.70
N GLY A 118 -2.23 -5.12 4.78
CA GLY A 118 -2.62 -4.79 6.15
C GLY A 118 -2.16 -3.40 6.59
N ILE A 119 -0.91 -3.04 6.27
CA ILE A 119 -0.27 -1.84 6.85
C ILE A 119 -0.34 -0.59 5.96
N SER A 120 -0.79 -0.72 4.71
CA SER A 120 -0.85 0.39 3.75
C SER A 120 -2.18 0.44 2.99
N HIS A 121 -2.58 -0.66 2.35
CA HIS A 121 -3.76 -0.65 1.48
C HIS A 121 -5.08 -0.65 2.27
N LEU A 122 -5.18 -1.43 3.35
CA LEU A 122 -6.35 -1.42 4.23
C LEU A 122 -6.57 -0.01 4.81
N PRO A 123 -5.58 0.71 5.37
CA PRO A 123 -5.73 2.10 5.79
C PRO A 123 -6.32 3.03 4.71
N LEU A 124 -5.94 2.88 3.45
CA LEU A 124 -6.52 3.65 2.34
C LEU A 124 -8.02 3.35 2.18
N VAL A 125 -8.39 2.06 2.11
CA VAL A 125 -9.79 1.62 1.97
C VAL A 125 -10.64 2.06 3.16
N VAL A 126 -10.10 1.94 4.38
CA VAL A 126 -10.78 2.38 5.61
C VAL A 126 -10.98 3.88 5.64
N GLY A 127 -9.99 4.66 5.19
CA GLY A 127 -10.12 6.11 5.08
C GLY A 127 -11.27 6.50 4.15
N ALA A 128 -11.40 5.83 2.99
CA ALA A 128 -12.50 6.05 2.05
C ALA A 128 -13.85 5.60 2.63
N ALA A 129 -13.93 4.38 3.17
CA ALA A 129 -15.14 3.83 3.76
C ALA A 129 -15.63 4.66 4.98
N LEU A 130 -14.72 5.25 5.76
CA LEU A 130 -15.07 6.16 6.85
C LEU A 130 -15.74 7.44 6.33
N VAL A 131 -15.26 7.98 5.20
CA VAL A 131 -15.89 9.12 4.54
C VAL A 131 -17.26 8.73 4.02
N GLU A 132 -17.38 7.59 3.34
CA GLU A 132 -18.67 7.07 2.85
C GLU A 132 -19.69 6.87 3.98
N ALA A 133 -19.26 6.32 5.13
CA ALA A 133 -20.13 6.05 6.27
C ALA A 133 -20.71 7.33 6.92
N VAL A 134 -19.99 8.45 6.86
CA VAL A 134 -20.40 9.71 7.52
C VAL A 134 -20.99 10.72 6.52
N ALA A 135 -20.39 10.86 5.34
CA ALA A 135 -20.79 11.80 4.30
C ALA A 135 -21.82 11.23 3.32
N GLY A 136 -21.94 9.90 3.23
CA GLY A 136 -22.67 9.18 2.19
C GLY A 136 -21.75 8.78 1.02
N ASP A 137 -22.17 7.77 0.25
CA ASP A 137 -21.45 7.25 -0.92
C ASP A 137 -21.69 8.07 -2.21
N GLY A 138 -22.47 9.15 -2.11
CA GLY A 138 -22.85 10.02 -3.23
C GLY A 138 -23.92 9.46 -4.15
N SER A 139 -24.27 8.17 -4.05
CA SER A 139 -25.29 7.52 -4.90
C SER A 139 -26.72 7.85 -4.45
N ALA A 140 -26.93 7.97 -3.14
CA ALA A 140 -28.20 8.36 -2.52
C ALA A 140 -28.22 9.84 -2.06
N GLY A 141 -27.22 10.63 -2.50
CA GLY A 141 -26.98 11.98 -2.00
C GLY A 141 -26.09 12.01 -0.76
N THR A 142 -25.90 13.21 -0.20
CA THR A 142 -25.09 13.44 1.00
C THR A 142 -25.91 13.14 2.25
N SER A 143 -25.27 12.52 3.25
CA SER A 143 -25.85 12.30 4.58
C SER A 143 -26.35 13.62 5.20
N ALA A 144 -27.51 13.58 5.86
CA ALA A 144 -28.08 14.75 6.54
C ALA A 144 -27.17 15.28 7.65
N ASP A 145 -26.36 14.41 8.27
CA ASP A 145 -25.44 14.79 9.35
C ASP A 145 -24.13 15.39 8.84
N TRP A 146 -23.83 15.24 7.55
CA TRP A 146 -22.54 15.65 6.99
C TRP A 146 -22.20 17.13 7.21
N PRO A 147 -23.09 18.11 7.01
CA PRO A 147 -22.75 19.52 7.22
C PRO A 147 -22.27 19.81 8.64
N THR A 148 -22.92 19.21 9.64
CA THR A 148 -22.55 19.34 11.05
C THR A 148 -21.27 18.58 11.36
N ALA A 149 -21.15 17.34 10.88
CA ALA A 149 -19.94 16.52 11.08
C ALA A 149 -18.70 17.19 10.47
N ALA A 150 -18.82 17.76 9.26
CA ALA A 150 -17.76 18.49 8.58
C ALA A 150 -17.33 19.74 9.34
N LEU A 151 -18.27 20.46 9.97
CA LEU A 151 -17.98 21.62 10.80
C LEU A 151 -17.21 21.24 12.09
N LEU A 152 -17.53 20.09 12.68
CA LEU A 152 -16.92 19.61 13.93
C LEU A 152 -15.63 18.81 13.70
N ALA A 153 -15.28 18.51 12.45
CA ALA A 153 -14.14 17.68 12.09
C ALA A 153 -12.80 18.25 12.60
N ALA A 154 -12.13 17.49 13.47
CA ALA A 154 -10.88 17.86 14.10
C ALA A 154 -9.70 16.98 13.60
N THR A 155 -8.57 17.00 14.32
CA THR A 155 -7.34 16.28 13.96
C THR A 155 -7.55 14.78 13.75
N GLY A 156 -8.31 14.11 14.63
CA GLY A 156 -8.59 12.67 14.47
C GLY A 156 -9.27 12.32 13.15
N TRP A 157 -10.23 13.13 12.70
CA TRP A 157 -10.85 12.98 11.37
C TRP A 157 -9.83 13.23 10.26
N ARG A 158 -9.05 14.32 10.34
CA ARG A 158 -8.06 14.68 9.33
C ARG A 158 -7.01 13.58 9.16
N ASP A 159 -6.50 13.02 10.24
CA ASP A 159 -5.45 12.00 10.21
C ASP A 159 -5.98 10.67 9.67
N THR A 160 -7.17 10.24 10.11
CA THR A 160 -7.78 8.98 9.68
C THR A 160 -8.23 9.02 8.22
N THR A 161 -8.65 10.19 7.73
CA THR A 161 -9.10 10.38 6.33
C THR A 161 -8.00 10.93 5.40
N ARG A 162 -6.78 11.13 5.90
CA ARG A 162 -5.67 11.70 5.12
C ARG A 162 -5.39 10.91 3.85
N LEU A 163 -5.35 9.59 3.94
CA LEU A 163 -5.07 8.71 2.80
C LEU A 163 -6.19 8.74 1.75
N ALA A 164 -7.44 9.01 2.14
CA ALA A 164 -8.56 9.16 1.21
C ALA A 164 -8.46 10.44 0.36
N ARG A 165 -7.54 11.37 0.70
CA ARG A 165 -7.24 12.58 -0.08
C ARG A 165 -6.08 12.39 -1.07
N GLY A 166 -5.47 11.21 -1.08
CA GLY A 166 -4.33 10.89 -1.94
C GLY A 166 -4.70 10.80 -3.43
N ASP A 167 -3.69 10.52 -4.24
CA ASP A 167 -3.85 10.36 -5.70
C ASP A 167 -4.80 9.19 -6.04
N VAL A 168 -5.90 9.51 -6.71
CA VAL A 168 -6.97 8.55 -7.03
C VAL A 168 -6.49 7.45 -7.99
N THR A 169 -5.62 7.80 -8.95
CA THR A 169 -5.10 6.85 -9.94
C THR A 169 -4.19 5.83 -9.27
N MET A 170 -3.28 6.31 -8.41
CA MET A 170 -2.40 5.45 -7.61
C MET A 170 -3.20 4.55 -6.67
N GLY A 171 -4.17 5.12 -5.94
CA GLY A 171 -5.04 4.36 -5.05
C GLY A 171 -5.83 3.27 -5.77
N ALA A 172 -6.42 3.59 -6.93
CA ALA A 172 -7.12 2.62 -7.76
C ALA A 172 -6.20 1.51 -8.25
N GLY A 173 -4.99 1.84 -8.70
CA GLY A 173 -3.99 0.86 -9.13
C GLY A 173 -3.56 -0.09 -8.00
N ILE A 174 -3.32 0.43 -6.79
CA ILE A 174 -3.01 -0.35 -5.59
C ILE A 174 -4.14 -1.34 -5.29
N ILE A 175 -5.38 -0.84 -5.25
CA ILE A 175 -6.55 -1.66 -4.92
C ILE A 175 -6.76 -2.75 -5.96
N ALA A 176 -6.72 -2.39 -7.26
CA ALA A 176 -6.93 -3.33 -8.35
C ALA A 176 -5.88 -4.45 -8.38
N THR A 177 -4.61 -4.12 -8.13
CA THR A 177 -3.51 -5.08 -8.24
C THR A 177 -3.29 -5.94 -7.00
N ASN A 178 -3.96 -5.64 -5.87
CA ASN A 178 -3.87 -6.44 -4.64
C ASN A 178 -5.24 -6.73 -3.99
N ALA A 179 -6.31 -6.71 -4.79
CA ALA A 179 -7.68 -6.87 -4.32
C ALA A 179 -7.91 -8.11 -3.44
N PRO A 180 -7.37 -9.32 -3.76
CA PRO A 180 -7.60 -10.50 -2.92
C PRO A 180 -7.06 -10.36 -1.49
N ALA A 181 -5.83 -9.83 -1.33
CA ALA A 181 -5.23 -9.66 -0.01
C ALA A 181 -5.93 -8.52 0.77
N ILE A 182 -6.30 -7.44 0.08
CA ILE A 182 -7.08 -6.35 0.66
C ILE A 182 -8.43 -6.86 1.16
N ALA A 183 -9.16 -7.62 0.35
CA ALA A 183 -10.44 -8.20 0.75
C ALA A 183 -10.32 -9.12 1.97
N GLY A 184 -9.23 -9.88 2.09
CA GLY A 184 -8.91 -10.62 3.31
C GLY A 184 -8.82 -9.71 4.53
N ARG A 185 -8.06 -8.61 4.43
CA ARG A 185 -7.87 -7.64 5.50
C ARG A 185 -9.11 -6.82 5.84
N VAL A 186 -9.97 -6.55 4.86
CA VAL A 186 -11.28 -5.93 5.09
C VAL A 186 -12.17 -6.87 5.89
N ARG A 187 -12.19 -8.19 5.59
CA ARG A 187 -12.94 -9.16 6.39
C ARG A 187 -12.43 -9.24 7.83
N ASP A 188 -11.11 -9.25 8.02
CA ASP A 188 -10.51 -9.21 9.36
C ASP A 188 -10.97 -7.96 10.14
N LEU A 189 -11.02 -6.80 9.47
CA LEU A 189 -11.50 -5.56 10.07
C LEU A 189 -12.99 -5.61 10.40
N VAL A 190 -13.83 -6.12 9.48
CA VAL A 190 -15.27 -6.27 9.74
C VAL A 190 -15.50 -7.14 10.97
N ALA A 191 -14.81 -8.27 11.10
CA ALA A 191 -14.93 -9.10 12.30
C ALA A 191 -14.50 -8.36 13.58
N ALA A 192 -13.48 -7.49 13.49
CA ALA A 192 -13.10 -6.63 14.61
C ALA A 192 -14.17 -5.58 14.93
N LEU A 193 -14.79 -4.96 13.91
CA LEU A 193 -15.88 -4.00 14.06
C LEU A 193 -17.14 -4.66 14.62
N ASP A 194 -17.50 -5.87 14.21
CA ASP A 194 -18.60 -6.65 14.78
C ASP A 194 -18.39 -6.85 16.28
N GLY A 195 -17.15 -7.18 16.69
CA GLY A 195 -16.80 -7.26 18.10
C GLY A 195 -16.88 -5.91 18.83
N TRP A 196 -16.68 -4.77 18.15
CA TRP A 196 -16.89 -3.44 18.75
C TRP A 196 -18.39 -3.11 18.87
N ILE A 197 -19.18 -3.46 17.85
CA ILE A 197 -20.63 -3.28 17.85
C ILE A 197 -21.24 -4.06 19.00
N ALA A 198 -20.89 -5.34 19.17
CA ALA A 198 -21.39 -6.17 20.26
C ALA A 198 -21.09 -5.57 21.66
N GLU A 199 -19.92 -4.95 21.83
CA GLU A 199 -19.54 -4.29 23.08
C GLU A 199 -20.34 -2.99 23.31
N LEU A 200 -20.52 -2.18 22.25
CA LEU A 200 -21.28 -0.93 22.32
C LEU A 200 -22.78 -1.17 22.54
N GLU A 201 -23.32 -2.29 22.05
CA GLU A 201 -24.72 -2.69 22.18
C GLU A 201 -25.00 -3.60 23.40
N ARG A 202 -24.01 -3.82 24.27
CA ARG A 202 -24.12 -4.71 25.42
C ARG A 202 -25.33 -4.32 26.32
N PRO A 203 -26.18 -5.28 26.75
CA PRO A 203 -27.26 -5.00 27.69
C PRO A 203 -26.74 -4.39 28.99
N GLY A 204 -27.26 -3.23 29.39
CA GLY A 204 -26.77 -2.46 30.54
C GLY A 204 -25.63 -1.48 30.21
N GLY A 205 -25.23 -1.40 28.94
CA GLY A 205 -24.23 -0.48 28.42
C GLY A 205 -22.83 -1.11 28.28
N PRO A 206 -21.95 -0.44 27.51
CA PRO A 206 -20.58 -0.89 27.32
C PRO A 206 -19.81 -0.99 28.63
N ASP A 207 -18.89 -1.94 28.73
CA ASP A 207 -17.97 -2.11 29.84
C ASP A 207 -16.76 -1.19 29.70
N PRO A 208 -16.57 -0.19 30.59
CA PRO A 208 -15.39 0.65 30.53
C PRO A 208 -14.08 -0.12 30.72
N GLY A 209 -14.10 -1.23 31.46
CA GLY A 209 -12.94 -2.08 31.70
C GLY A 209 -12.52 -2.85 30.45
N GLU A 210 -13.48 -3.49 29.77
CA GLU A 210 -13.22 -4.23 28.53
C GLU A 210 -12.80 -3.29 27.39
N ILE A 211 -13.45 -2.13 27.27
CA ILE A 211 -13.05 -1.08 26.31
C ILE A 211 -11.61 -0.63 26.59
N ALA A 212 -11.28 -0.32 27.85
CA ALA A 212 -9.94 0.14 28.21
C ALA A 212 -8.87 -0.91 27.91
N GLU A 213 -9.16 -2.19 28.16
CA GLU A 213 -8.26 -3.29 27.82
C GLU A 213 -8.06 -3.43 26.31
N ARG A 214 -9.13 -3.33 25.53
CA ARG A 214 -9.05 -3.41 24.07
C ARG A 214 -8.22 -2.26 23.48
N LEU A 215 -8.40 -1.04 23.99
CA LEU A 215 -7.60 0.13 23.61
C LEU A 215 -6.12 -0.03 24.02
N ARG A 216 -5.87 -0.54 25.23
CA ARG A 216 -4.51 -0.81 25.72
C ARG A 216 -3.80 -1.85 24.86
N THR A 217 -4.45 -2.96 24.55
CA THR A 217 -3.91 -4.00 23.66
C THR A 217 -3.52 -3.43 22.29
N ALA A 218 -4.33 -2.53 21.72
CA ALA A 218 -4.00 -1.88 20.45
C ALA A 218 -2.78 -0.96 20.57
N ARG A 219 -2.72 -0.13 21.62
CA ARG A 219 -1.59 0.77 21.89
C ARG A 219 -0.29 -0.01 22.09
N ASP A 220 -0.30 -1.03 22.93
CA ASP A 220 0.91 -1.77 23.30
C ASP A 220 1.50 -2.50 22.07
N ARG A 221 0.65 -2.95 21.13
CA ARG A 221 1.10 -3.50 19.83
C ARG A 221 1.80 -2.47 18.94
N LEU A 222 1.33 -1.23 18.94
CA LEU A 222 1.96 -0.14 18.19
C LEU A 222 3.28 0.27 18.82
N GLU A 223 3.32 0.38 20.15
CA GLU A 223 4.54 0.74 20.90
C GLU A 223 5.65 -0.32 20.79
N ALA A 224 5.29 -1.58 20.52
CA ALA A 224 6.23 -2.67 20.28
C ALA A 224 6.77 -2.75 18.84
N MET A 225 6.32 -1.88 17.91
CA MET A 225 6.83 -1.89 16.54
C MET A 225 8.32 -1.50 16.50
N PRO A 226 9.15 -2.17 15.67
CA PRO A 226 10.52 -1.74 15.45
C PRO A 226 10.56 -0.29 14.95
N ARG A 227 11.51 0.50 15.48
CA ARG A 227 11.80 1.86 15.01
C ARG A 227 12.72 1.84 13.81
#